data_AF-A0A1C4ISF4-F1
#
_entry.id   AF-A0A1C4ISF4-F1
#
_cell.length_a   1.000
_cell.length_b   1.000
_cell.length_c   1.000
_cell.angle_alpha   90.00
_cell.angle_beta   90.00
_cell.angle_gamma   90.00
#
_symmetry.space_group_name_H-M   'P 1'
#
loop_
_entity.id
_entity.type
_entity.pdbx_description
1 polymer ?
#
loop_
_entity_poly.entity_id
_entity_poly.type
_entity_poly.pdbx_seq_one_letter_code
_entity_poly.pdbx_strand_id
1 'polypeptide(L)' 'MTQNPALQMASGLSEGNPFVILFLCVFLAVGLLQVVRPQLLWRFNRRLQTGWVRDPDGTEPTGRGYAAQRVTG' A
#
# COMPACT_ATOMS: atom_id res chain seq x y z
N MET A 1 5.91 -27.09 -30.38
CA MET A 1 5.13 -25.90 -30.00
C MET A 1 5.53 -25.50 -28.59
N THR A 2 6.44 -24.53 -28.47
CA THR A 2 6.88 -23.97 -27.18
C THR A 2 5.79 -23.03 -26.67
N GLN A 3 5.07 -23.42 -25.61
CA GLN A 3 4.14 -22.52 -24.94
C GLN A 3 4.93 -21.35 -24.34
N ASN A 4 4.48 -20.12 -24.61
CA ASN A 4 5.14 -18.91 -24.13
C ASN A 4 4.84 -18.76 -22.63
N PRO A 5 5.85 -18.74 -21.74
CA PRO A 5 5.63 -18.75 -20.29
C PRO A 5 4.81 -17.53 -19.81
N ALA A 6 4.89 -16.40 -20.52
CA ALA A 6 4.07 -15.22 -20.22
C ALA A 6 2.56 -15.47 -20.41
N LEU A 7 2.17 -16.27 -21.41
CA LEU A 7 0.77 -16.64 -21.65
C LEU A 7 0.26 -17.63 -20.58
N GLN A 8 1.13 -18.52 -20.09
CA GLN A 8 0.79 -19.47 -19.02
C GLN A 8 0.57 -18.78 -17.65
N MET A 9 1.39 -17.77 -17.34
CA MET A 9 1.20 -16.96 -16.12
C MET A 9 -0.09 -16.13 -16.21
N ALA A 10 -0.40 -15.57 -17.39
CA ALA A 10 -1.63 -14.83 -17.60
C ALA A 10 -2.89 -15.72 -17.49
N SER A 11 -2.85 -16.95 -18.01
CA SER A 11 -3.98 -17.89 -17.87
C SER A 11 -4.16 -18.40 -16.44
N GLY A 12 -3.08 -18.66 -15.70
CA GLY A 12 -3.15 -19.07 -14.30
C GLY A 12 -3.71 -18.00 -13.36
N LEU A 13 -3.53 -16.71 -13.71
CA LEU A 13 -4.19 -15.60 -13.02
C LEU A 13 -5.68 -15.48 -13.41
N SER A 14 -6.04 -15.82 -14.65
CA SER A 14 -7.43 -15.75 -15.15
C SER A 14 -8.34 -16.88 -14.66
N GLU A 15 -7.78 -18.06 -14.32
CA GLU A 15 -8.48 -19.11 -13.54
C GLU A 15 -8.39 -18.86 -12.02
N GLY A 16 -7.71 -17.81 -11.61
CA GLY A 16 -7.48 -17.43 -10.22
C GLY A 16 -8.70 -16.78 -9.59
N ASN A 17 -8.84 -17.00 -8.27
CA ASN A 17 -9.89 -16.41 -7.47
C ASN A 17 -9.94 -14.87 -7.68
N PRO A 18 -11.08 -14.29 -8.12
CA PRO A 18 -11.19 -12.85 -8.41
C PRO A 18 -10.88 -11.97 -7.20
N PHE A 19 -11.05 -12.48 -5.98
CA PHE A 19 -10.66 -11.79 -4.75
C PHE A 19 -9.14 -11.58 -4.65
N VAL A 20 -8.32 -12.49 -5.18
CA VAL A 20 -6.86 -12.35 -5.20
C VAL A 20 -6.44 -11.22 -6.12
N ILE A 21 -7.06 -11.13 -7.31
CA ILE A 21 -6.78 -10.05 -8.26
C ILE A 21 -7.16 -8.69 -7.66
N LEU A 22 -8.35 -8.60 -7.06
CA LEU A 22 -8.80 -7.39 -6.38
C LEU A 22 -7.86 -7.00 -5.23
N PHE A 23 -7.45 -7.98 -4.41
CA PHE A 23 -6.50 -7.75 -3.33
C PHE A 23 -5.17 -7.20 -3.86
N LEU A 24 -4.61 -7.79 -4.92
CA LEU A 24 -3.36 -7.33 -5.53
C LEU A 24 -3.48 -5.91 -6.09
N CYS A 25 -4.59 -5.58 -6.76
CA CYS A 25 -4.85 -4.22 -7.24
C CYS A 25 -4.90 -3.21 -6.10
N VAL A 26 -5.64 -3.52 -5.03
CA VAL A 26 -5.72 -2.64 -3.85
C VAL A 26 -4.36 -2.52 -3.18
N PHE A 27 -3.62 -3.62 -3.02
CA PHE A 27 -2.29 -3.62 -2.41
C PHE A 27 -1.31 -2.75 -3.21
N LEU A 28 -1.33 -2.86 -4.54
CA LEU A 28 -0.51 -2.03 -5.42
C LEU A 28 -0.88 -0.54 -5.31
N ALA A 29 -2.17 -0.22 -5.31
CA ALA A 29 -2.66 1.14 -5.17
C ALA A 29 -2.28 1.75 -3.81
N VAL A 30 -2.43 0.97 -2.73
CA VAL A 30 -2.03 1.38 -1.38
C VAL A 30 -0.52 1.59 -1.32
N GLY A 31 0.28 0.67 -1.86
CA GLY A 31 1.74 0.76 -1.98
C GLY A 31 2.19 2.04 -2.67
N LEU A 32 1.60 2.34 -3.83
CA LEU A 32 1.88 3.56 -4.57
C LEU A 32 1.51 4.82 -3.78
N LEU A 33 0.38 4.79 -3.07
CA LEU A 33 -0.06 5.90 -2.22
C LEU A 33 0.95 6.18 -1.09
N GLN A 34 1.59 5.15 -0.53
CA GLN A 34 2.63 5.31 0.50
C GLN A 34 3.85 6.07 -0.04
N VAL A 35 4.23 5.80 -1.29
CA VAL A 35 5.38 6.45 -1.94
C VAL A 35 5.07 7.90 -2.33
N VAL A 36 3.90 8.15 -2.93
CA VAL A 36 3.56 9.49 -3.44
C VAL A 36 3.18 10.42 -2.28
N ARG A 37 2.39 9.94 -1.31
CA ARG A 37 1.91 10.72 -0.17
C ARG A 37 1.81 9.86 1.09
N PRO A 38 2.94 9.59 1.77
CA PRO A 38 2.95 8.83 3.02
C PRO A 38 2.07 9.46 4.12
N GLN A 39 1.85 10.77 4.03
CA GLN A 39 0.96 11.56 4.89
C GLN A 39 -0.51 11.10 4.86
N LEU A 40 -0.99 10.52 3.75
CA LEU A 40 -2.38 10.05 3.67
C LEU A 40 -2.61 8.82 4.56
N LEU A 41 -1.64 7.90 4.60
CA LEU A 41 -1.71 6.74 5.50
C LEU A 41 -1.71 7.18 6.94
N TRP A 42 -0.86 8.13 7.31
CA TRP A 42 -0.83 8.66 8.66
C TRP A 42 -2.17 9.28 9.06
N ARG A 43 -2.80 10.08 8.19
CA ARG A 43 -4.13 10.65 8.47
C ARG A 43 -5.21 9.59 8.65
N PHE A 44 -5.16 8.52 7.86
CA PHE A 44 -6.11 7.41 7.98
C PHE A 44 -5.88 6.63 9.28
N ASN A 45 -4.62 6.36 9.61
CA ASN A 45 -4.23 5.62 10.81
C ASN A 45 -4.45 6.46 12.08
N ARG A 46 -4.24 7.78 12.01
CA ARG A 46 -4.55 8.73 13.09
C ARG A 46 -6.00 8.60 13.53
N ARG A 47 -6.96 8.51 12.61
CA ARG A 47 -8.38 8.32 12.95
C ARG A 47 -8.64 7.04 13.75
N LEU A 48 -7.87 5.99 13.50
CA LEU A 48 -7.94 4.73 14.26
C LEU A 48 -7.22 4.86 15.61
N GLN A 49 -6.17 5.67 15.68
CA GLN A 49 -5.37 5.90 16.88
C GLN A 49 -6.02 6.89 17.87
N THR A 50 -6.90 7.81 17.44
CA THR A 50 -7.55 8.80 18.32
C THR A 50 -8.39 8.16 19.44
N GLY A 51 -8.77 6.87 19.31
CA GLY A 51 -9.50 6.14 20.35
C GLY A 51 -8.62 5.46 21.40
N TRP A 52 -7.31 5.31 21.14
CA TRP A 52 -6.38 4.52 21.97
C TRP A 52 -5.13 5.29 22.41
N VAL A 53 -4.73 6.32 21.68
CA VAL A 53 -3.52 7.11 21.93
C VAL A 53 -3.91 8.46 22.52
N ARG A 54 -3.31 8.78 23.67
CA ARG A 54 -3.58 10.00 24.45
C ARG A 54 -3.20 11.29 23.72
N ASP A 55 -2.21 11.22 22.82
CA ASP A 55 -1.77 12.37 22.04
C ASP A 55 -1.26 11.95 20.63
N PRO A 56 -2.17 11.73 19.68
CA PRO A 56 -1.83 11.23 18.34
C PRO A 56 -1.16 12.29 17.44
N ASP A 57 -1.18 13.57 17.84
CA ASP A 57 -0.50 14.66 17.15
C ASP A 57 0.99 14.73 17.51
N GLY A 58 1.38 14.30 18.71
CA GLY A 58 2.77 14.26 19.15
C GLY A 58 3.61 13.15 18.50
N THR A 59 2.97 12.19 17.84
CA THR A 59 3.63 11.09 17.12
C THR A 59 3.68 11.29 15.61
N GLU A 60 3.11 12.39 15.09
CA GLU A 60 3.16 12.68 13.66
C GLU A 60 4.61 12.95 13.22
N PRO A 61 5.13 12.21 12.22
CA PRO A 61 6.42 12.52 11.64
C PRO A 61 6.40 13.95 11.10
N THR A 62 7.40 14.76 11.47
CA THR A 62 7.55 16.10 10.88
C THR A 62 7.70 16.00 9.36
N GLY A 63 7.52 17.10 8.60
CA GLY A 63 7.67 17.09 7.14
C GLY A 63 9.00 16.48 6.64
N ARG A 64 10.07 16.56 7.45
CA ARG A 64 11.36 15.88 7.22
C ARG A 64 11.29 14.36 7.43
N GLY A 65 10.52 13.88 8.41
CA GLY A 65 10.24 12.46 8.63
C GLY A 65 9.49 11.82 7.45
N TYR A 66 8.50 12.52 6.89
CA TYR A 66 7.81 12.07 5.66
C TYR A 66 8.70 12.12 4.40
N ALA A 67 9.70 12.99 4.37
CA ALA A 67 10.69 13.01 3.29
C ALA A 67 11.67 11.84 3.44
N ALA A 68 12.15 11.57 4.66
CA ALA A 68 13.01 10.42 4.95
C ALA A 68 12.32 9.10 4.60
N GLN A 69 11.05 8.89 5.00
CA GLN A 69 10.28 7.70 4.64
C GLN A 69 10.18 7.46 3.12
N ARG A 70 10.07 8.52 2.31
CA ARG A 70 10.07 8.40 0.84
C ARG A 70 11.41 8.00 0.27
N VAL A 71 12.50 8.37 0.93
CA VAL A 71 13.87 8.08 0.48
C VAL A 71 14.31 6.68 0.91
N THR A 72 13.90 6.22 2.10
CA THR A 72 14.28 4.90 2.60
C THR A 72 13.40 3.77 2.04
N GLY A 73 12.15 4.06 1.66
CA GLY A 73 11.19 3.04 1.24
C GLY A 73 10.57 2.33 2.43
#